data_AF-B0DIK1-F1
#
_entry.id   AF-B0DIK1-F1
#
_cell.length_a   1.000
_cell.length_b   1.000
_cell.length_c   1.000
_cell.angle_alpha   90.00
_cell.angle_beta   90.00
_cell.angle_gamma   90.00
#
_symmetry.space_group_name_H-M   'P 1'
#
loop_
_entity.id
_entity.type
_entity.pdbx_description
1 polymer ?
#
loop_
_entity_poly.entity_id
_entity_poly.type
_entity_poly.pdbx_seq_one_letter_code
_entity_poly.pdbx_strand_id
1 'polypeptide(L)'
;IALCARHRLEKCDPCNVNFVNTNRLAQLLVQNPNLLCPPPNNVVTQKLTQMVVSTKDEGNNLFKAGHAQQALTRYTAAAQLAVQRPPWETNALMREELTTVVSNRSAAYYDVHDYVSALADAETVIAIRRNWSKGHFRKAKALLGLHRLQESADAIRLGLSFEPHNAVRFS
;
A
#
# COMPACT_ATOMS: atom_id res chain seq x y z
N ILE A 1 12.36 20.72 16.12
CA ILE A 1 12.27 20.29 14.71
C ILE A 1 13.50 20.87 13.99
N ALA A 2 14.31 20.01 13.38
CA ALA A 2 15.46 20.40 12.59
C ALA A 2 15.00 20.97 11.24
N LEU A 3 15.56 22.11 10.86
CA LEU A 3 15.22 22.85 9.65
C LEU A 3 16.50 23.26 8.94
N CYS A 4 16.43 23.38 7.61
CA CYS A 4 17.50 24.00 6.83
C CYS A 4 17.82 25.39 7.36
N ALA A 5 19.11 25.69 7.58
CA ALA A 5 19.53 26.96 8.16
C ALA A 5 19.12 28.18 7.33
N ARG A 6 19.25 28.10 6.00
CA ARG A 6 18.98 29.22 5.07
C ARG A 6 17.50 29.38 4.76
N HIS A 7 16.81 28.29 4.43
CA HIS A 7 15.44 28.33 3.92
C HIS A 7 14.37 27.97 4.95
N ARG A 8 14.76 27.50 6.14
CA ARG A 8 13.84 27.09 7.21
C ARG A 8 12.85 25.99 6.80
N LEU A 9 13.21 25.18 5.81
CA LEU A 9 12.43 24.03 5.33
C LEU A 9 12.95 22.73 5.95
N GLU A 10 12.06 21.78 6.21
CA GLU A 10 12.46 20.42 6.63
C GLU A 10 13.18 19.65 5.52
N LYS A 11 12.68 19.75 4.29
CA LYS A 11 13.36 19.27 3.08
C LYS A 11 13.72 20.48 2.22
N CYS A 12 14.99 20.61 1.89
CA CYS A 12 15.51 21.72 1.09
C CYS A 12 16.41 21.18 -0.01
N ASP A 13 15.86 21.08 -1.22
CA ASP A 13 16.61 20.64 -2.41
C ASP A 13 17.77 21.59 -2.75
N PRO A 14 17.62 22.95 -2.67
CA PRO A 14 18.74 23.87 -2.93
C PRO A 14 19.95 23.70 -2.01
N CYS A 15 19.73 23.27 -0.77
CA CYS A 15 20.81 23.03 0.20
C CYS A 15 21.17 21.54 0.32
N ASN A 16 20.52 20.67 -0.45
CA ASN A 16 20.67 19.22 -0.41
C ASN A 16 20.56 18.63 1.02
N VAL A 17 19.59 19.11 1.82
CA VAL A 17 19.31 18.61 3.17
C VAL A 17 17.87 18.11 3.30
N ASN A 18 17.69 17.00 4.03
CA ASN A 18 16.37 16.42 4.30
C ASN A 18 16.29 15.93 5.75
N PHE A 19 15.58 16.69 6.57
CA PHE A 19 15.37 16.38 7.99
C PHE A 19 14.04 15.65 8.26
N VAL A 20 13.23 15.33 7.23
CA VAL A 20 11.87 14.77 7.41
C VAL A 20 11.90 13.49 8.27
N ASN A 21 12.78 12.54 7.93
CA ASN A 21 12.87 11.28 8.67
C ASN A 21 13.44 11.49 10.09
N THR A 22 14.42 12.38 10.23
CA THR A 22 15.03 12.72 11.53
C THR A 22 14.00 13.38 12.46
N ASN A 23 13.21 14.31 11.94
CA ASN A 23 12.14 14.98 12.68
C ASN A 23 11.03 14.01 13.07
N ARG A 24 10.61 13.14 12.15
CA ARG A 24 9.62 12.09 12.43
C ARG A 24 10.11 11.15 13.53
N LEU A 25 11.35 10.70 13.47
CA LEU A 25 11.94 9.84 14.51
C LEU A 25 12.02 10.57 15.85
N ALA A 26 12.50 11.81 15.87
CA ALA A 26 12.58 12.60 17.11
C ALA A 26 11.20 12.80 17.74
N GLN A 27 10.16 13.10 16.95
CA GLN A 27 8.79 13.21 17.44
C GLN A 27 8.29 11.88 18.03
N LEU A 28 8.56 10.75 17.38
CA LEU A 28 8.19 9.42 17.90
C LEU A 28 8.87 9.11 19.23
N LEU A 29 10.15 9.44 19.40
CA LEU A 29 10.87 9.25 20.66
C LEU A 29 10.32 10.14 21.78
N VAL A 30 10.02 11.42 21.48
CA VAL A 30 9.42 12.35 22.44
C VAL A 30 8.02 11.89 22.89
N GLN A 31 7.23 11.34 21.97
CA GLN A 31 5.90 10.79 22.30
C GLN A 31 5.95 9.50 23.14
N ASN A 32 7.10 8.81 23.14
CA ASN A 32 7.28 7.53 23.83
C ASN A 32 8.51 7.60 24.75
N PRO A 33 8.44 8.34 25.88
CA PRO A 33 9.61 8.62 26.73
C PRO A 33 10.26 7.35 27.34
N ASN A 34 9.53 6.23 27.39
CA ASN A 34 10.08 4.94 27.83
C ASN A 34 10.95 4.25 26.76
N LEU A 35 10.93 4.74 25.51
CA LEU A 35 11.69 4.19 24.39
C LEU A 35 13.02 4.96 24.24
N LEU A 36 14.01 4.56 25.04
CA LEU A 36 15.34 5.20 25.06
C LEU A 36 16.10 5.06 23.73
N CYS A 37 15.87 3.96 23.02
CA CYS A 37 16.40 3.73 21.68
C CYS A 37 15.41 2.89 20.85
N PRO A 38 15.48 2.96 19.51
CA PRO A 38 14.66 2.11 18.64
C PRO A 38 14.90 0.62 18.95
N PRO A 39 13.84 -0.17 19.20
CA PRO A 39 13.95 -1.62 19.38
C PRO A 39 14.56 -2.33 18.16
N PRO A 40 15.08 -3.56 18.34
CA PRO A 40 15.49 -4.39 17.21
C PRO A 40 14.32 -4.67 16.25
N ASN A 41 14.63 -4.90 14.97
CA ASN A 41 13.64 -5.01 13.89
C ASN A 41 12.72 -6.25 13.93
N ASN A 42 13.00 -7.19 14.81
CA ASN A 42 12.20 -8.37 15.07
C ASN A 42 11.08 -8.11 16.09
N VAL A 43 11.12 -6.98 16.81
CA VAL A 43 10.08 -6.57 17.76
C VAL A 43 8.95 -5.92 16.99
N VAL A 44 7.91 -6.71 16.71
CA VAL A 44 6.73 -6.29 15.94
C VAL A 44 5.56 -5.98 16.87
N THR A 45 4.89 -4.86 16.63
CA THR A 45 3.67 -4.47 17.35
C THR A 45 2.48 -5.32 16.91
N GLN A 46 2.23 -6.42 17.62
CA GLN A 46 1.15 -7.38 17.29
C GLN A 46 -0.24 -6.72 17.25
N LYS A 47 -0.51 -5.78 18.16
CA LYS A 47 -1.78 -5.05 18.20
C LYS A 47 -2.04 -4.29 16.89
N LEU A 48 -1.02 -3.68 16.30
CA LEU A 48 -1.17 -2.94 15.04
C LEU A 48 -1.47 -3.89 13.87
N THR A 49 -0.76 -5.02 13.81
CA THR A 49 -1.06 -6.10 12.84
C THR A 49 -2.52 -6.54 12.92
N GLN A 50 -3.02 -6.79 14.13
CA GLN A 50 -4.42 -7.20 14.35
C GLN A 50 -5.41 -6.11 13.90
N MET A 51 -5.13 -4.83 14.19
CA MET A 51 -6.00 -3.73 13.72
C MET A 51 -6.03 -3.65 12.20
N VAL A 52 -4.88 -3.73 11.52
CA VAL A 52 -4.81 -3.71 10.05
C VAL A 52 -5.61 -4.87 9.45
N VAL A 53 -5.43 -6.08 9.98
CA VAL A 53 -6.15 -7.28 9.52
C VAL A 53 -7.65 -7.14 9.75
N SER A 54 -8.07 -6.75 10.96
CA SER A 54 -9.47 -6.59 11.33
C SER A 54 -10.16 -5.53 10.46
N THR A 55 -9.56 -4.36 10.27
CA THR A 55 -10.13 -3.29 9.43
C THR A 55 -10.18 -3.69 7.95
N LYS A 56 -9.18 -4.42 7.45
CA LYS A 56 -9.22 -5.01 6.11
C LYS A 56 -10.38 -6.01 5.98
N ASP A 57 -10.62 -6.84 6.99
CA ASP A 57 -11.66 -7.85 6.96
C ASP A 57 -13.07 -7.26 7.08
N GLU A 58 -13.25 -6.19 7.83
CA GLU A 58 -14.46 -5.36 7.77
C GLU A 58 -14.71 -4.86 6.34
N GLY A 59 -13.68 -4.33 5.67
CA GLY A 59 -13.75 -3.93 4.26
C GLY A 59 -14.14 -5.10 3.33
N ASN A 60 -13.57 -6.28 3.55
CA ASN A 60 -13.90 -7.49 2.78
C ASN A 60 -15.36 -7.92 2.96
N ASN A 61 -15.89 -7.82 4.18
CA ASN A 61 -17.28 -8.17 4.47
C ASN A 61 -18.24 -7.19 3.78
N LEU A 62 -17.96 -5.88 3.87
CA LEU A 62 -18.74 -4.86 3.16
C LEU A 62 -18.69 -5.02 1.64
N PHE A 63 -17.50 -5.34 1.10
CA PHE A 63 -17.32 -5.57 -0.33
C PHE A 63 -18.14 -6.78 -0.81
N LYS A 64 -18.10 -7.90 -0.08
CA LYS A 64 -18.92 -9.09 -0.36
C LYS A 64 -20.43 -8.81 -0.27
N ALA A 65 -20.84 -7.88 0.59
CA ALA A 65 -22.23 -7.44 0.72
C ALA A 65 -22.67 -6.46 -0.37
N GLY A 66 -21.81 -6.11 -1.33
CA GLY A 66 -22.11 -5.14 -2.40
C GLY A 66 -21.96 -3.68 -2.00
N HIS A 67 -21.54 -3.39 -0.76
CA HIS A 67 -21.32 -2.04 -0.26
C HIS A 67 -19.90 -1.54 -0.58
N ALA A 68 -19.53 -1.52 -1.86
CA ALA A 68 -18.17 -1.22 -2.31
C ALA A 68 -17.67 0.16 -1.85
N GLN A 69 -18.54 1.17 -1.80
CA GLN A 69 -18.17 2.52 -1.37
C GLN A 69 -17.83 2.61 0.13
N GLN A 70 -18.53 1.84 0.97
CA GLN A 70 -18.18 1.73 2.39
C GLN A 70 -16.90 0.89 2.59
N ALA A 71 -16.71 -0.13 1.76
CA ALA A 71 -15.48 -0.93 1.76
C ALA A 71 -14.25 -0.07 1.43
N LEU A 72 -14.35 0.89 0.50
CA LEU A 72 -13.27 1.85 0.19
C LEU A 72 -12.80 2.63 1.41
N THR A 73 -13.74 3.10 2.25
CA THR A 73 -13.42 3.81 3.50
C THR A 73 -12.63 2.90 4.44
N ARG A 74 -13.06 1.65 4.62
CA ARG A 74 -12.38 0.68 5.49
C ARG A 74 -11.00 0.29 4.95
N TYR A 75 -10.87 0.02 3.65
CA TYR A 75 -9.56 -0.26 3.06
C TYR A 75 -8.60 0.93 3.16
N THR A 76 -9.10 2.15 3.01
CA THR A 76 -8.27 3.36 3.18
C THR A 76 -7.79 3.49 4.63
N ALA A 77 -8.67 3.26 5.61
CA ALA A 77 -8.27 3.23 7.02
C ALA A 77 -7.23 2.13 7.30
N ALA A 78 -7.42 0.92 6.78
CA ALA A 78 -6.45 -0.18 6.93
C ALA A 78 -5.09 0.16 6.30
N ALA A 79 -5.07 0.83 5.14
CA ALA A 79 -3.83 1.28 4.51
C ALA A 79 -3.12 2.36 5.33
N GLN A 80 -3.87 3.30 5.91
CA GLN A 80 -3.34 4.33 6.82
C GLN A 80 -2.71 3.69 8.07
N LEU A 81 -3.35 2.68 8.66
CA LEU A 81 -2.80 1.93 9.79
C LEU A 81 -1.50 1.22 9.41
N ALA A 82 -1.44 0.59 8.22
CA ALA A 82 -0.24 -0.10 7.76
C ALA A 82 0.97 0.85 7.61
N VAL A 83 0.78 2.05 7.06
CA VAL A 83 1.89 3.03 6.88
C VAL A 83 2.30 3.77 8.17
N GLN A 84 1.53 3.60 9.24
CA GLN A 84 1.86 4.11 10.58
C GLN A 84 2.82 3.18 11.34
N ARG A 85 3.22 2.04 10.76
CA ARG A 85 4.21 1.16 11.38
C ARG A 85 5.48 1.92 11.78
N PRO A 86 6.00 1.69 12.99
CA PRO A 86 7.23 2.33 13.43
C PRO A 86 8.41 2.04 12.50
N PRO A 87 9.35 2.99 12.34
CA PRO A 87 10.45 2.85 11.38
C PRO A 87 11.46 1.76 11.72
N TRP A 88 11.48 1.26 12.96
CA TRP A 88 12.32 0.13 13.38
C TRP A 88 11.73 -1.23 13.00
N GLU A 89 10.41 -1.33 12.77
CA GLU A 89 9.80 -2.58 12.34
C GLU A 89 10.22 -2.93 10.91
N THR A 90 10.27 -4.23 10.63
CA THR A 90 10.67 -4.72 9.31
C THR A 90 9.75 -4.19 8.21
N ASN A 91 10.33 -3.48 7.23
CA ASN A 91 9.60 -2.90 6.10
C ASN A 91 8.83 -3.96 5.29
N ALA A 92 9.33 -5.20 5.23
CA ALA A 92 8.67 -6.30 4.54
C ALA A 92 7.24 -6.57 5.08
N LEU A 93 7.02 -6.43 6.39
CA LEU A 93 5.71 -6.60 7.01
C LEU A 93 4.73 -5.50 6.56
N MET A 94 5.16 -4.24 6.63
CA MET A 94 4.38 -3.10 6.12
C MET A 94 4.03 -3.30 4.63
N ARG A 95 5.02 -3.69 3.81
CA ARG A 95 4.81 -3.94 2.37
C ARG A 95 3.80 -5.06 2.14
N GLU A 96 3.81 -6.11 2.95
CA GLU A 96 2.85 -7.21 2.85
C GLU A 96 1.42 -6.75 3.06
N GLU A 97 1.18 -6.12 4.19
CA GLU A 97 -0.13 -5.67 4.59
C GLU A 97 -0.66 -4.65 3.59
N LEU A 98 0.14 -3.62 3.28
CA LEU A 98 -0.22 -2.57 2.36
C LEU A 98 -0.55 -3.14 0.97
N THR A 99 0.22 -4.12 0.49
CA THR A 99 -0.03 -4.76 -0.81
C THR A 99 -1.41 -5.42 -0.85
N THR A 100 -1.78 -6.18 0.18
CA THR A 100 -3.08 -6.86 0.21
C THR A 100 -4.25 -5.89 0.35
N VAL A 101 -4.11 -4.86 1.20
CA VAL A 101 -5.15 -3.86 1.40
C VAL A 101 -5.39 -3.03 0.13
N VAL A 102 -4.32 -2.50 -0.46
CA VAL A 102 -4.43 -1.64 -1.67
C VAL A 102 -4.93 -2.44 -2.87
N SER A 103 -4.59 -3.72 -2.99
CA SER A 103 -5.14 -4.61 -4.04
C SER A 103 -6.64 -4.86 -3.89
N ASN A 104 -7.15 -4.92 -2.66
CA ASN A 104 -8.58 -5.02 -2.41
C ASN A 104 -9.29 -3.66 -2.62
N ARG A 105 -8.64 -2.55 -2.26
CA ARG A 105 -9.14 -1.21 -2.55
C ARG A 105 -9.25 -0.93 -4.05
N SER A 106 -8.26 -1.35 -4.84
CA SER A 106 -8.32 -1.33 -6.31
C SER A 106 -9.55 -2.07 -6.86
N ALA A 107 -9.89 -3.22 -6.27
CA ALA A 107 -11.09 -3.97 -6.63
C ALA A 107 -12.38 -3.20 -6.32
N ALA A 108 -12.44 -2.59 -5.14
CA ALA A 108 -13.58 -1.79 -4.73
C ALA A 108 -13.76 -0.52 -5.60
N TYR A 109 -12.66 0.13 -6.00
CA TYR A 109 -12.70 1.23 -6.96
C TYR A 109 -13.24 0.79 -8.32
N TYR A 110 -12.82 -0.38 -8.79
CA TYR A 110 -13.33 -0.95 -10.04
C TYR A 110 -14.85 -1.18 -9.98
N ASP A 111 -15.36 -1.74 -8.88
CA ASP A 111 -16.80 -2.01 -8.72
C ASP A 111 -17.65 -0.74 -8.65
N VAL A 112 -17.11 0.36 -8.14
CA VAL A 112 -17.78 1.69 -8.20
C VAL A 112 -17.50 2.46 -9.49
N HIS A 113 -16.89 1.81 -10.49
CA HIS A 113 -16.58 2.37 -11.81
C HIS A 113 -15.55 3.53 -11.79
N ASP A 114 -14.80 3.69 -10.70
CA ASP A 114 -13.65 4.59 -10.63
C ASP A 114 -12.38 3.86 -11.10
N TYR A 115 -12.29 3.68 -12.42
CA TYR A 115 -11.20 2.92 -13.02
C TYR A 115 -9.84 3.61 -12.93
N VAL A 116 -9.81 4.95 -12.78
CA VAL A 116 -8.57 5.71 -12.63
C VAL A 116 -7.96 5.43 -11.26
N SER A 117 -8.74 5.53 -10.19
CA SER A 117 -8.28 5.18 -8.84
C SER A 117 -7.94 3.69 -8.73
N ALA A 118 -8.71 2.82 -9.39
CA ALA A 118 -8.41 1.38 -9.45
C ALA A 118 -7.05 1.10 -10.10
N LEU A 119 -6.73 1.81 -11.19
CA LEU A 119 -5.45 1.69 -11.89
C LEU A 119 -4.30 2.20 -11.01
N ALA A 120 -4.45 3.36 -10.38
CA ALA A 120 -3.43 3.93 -9.51
C ALA A 120 -3.08 3.00 -8.33
N ASP A 121 -4.09 2.38 -7.70
CA ASP A 121 -3.88 1.39 -6.64
C ASP A 121 -3.19 0.13 -7.18
N ALA A 122 -3.56 -0.34 -8.39
CA ALA A 122 -2.93 -1.50 -9.00
C ALA A 122 -1.45 -1.25 -9.33
N GLU A 123 -1.10 -0.06 -9.83
CA GLU A 123 0.28 0.32 -10.08
C GLU A 123 1.09 0.44 -8.80
N THR A 124 0.48 0.97 -7.74
CA THR A 124 1.07 1.00 -6.39
C THR A 124 1.38 -0.41 -5.90
N VAL A 125 0.44 -1.34 -6.06
CA VAL A 125 0.65 -2.76 -5.72
C VAL A 125 1.83 -3.36 -6.49
N ILE A 126 1.94 -3.10 -7.79
CA ILE A 126 3.04 -3.60 -8.62
C ILE A 126 4.38 -2.98 -8.21
N ALA A 127 4.40 -1.69 -7.84
CA ALA A 127 5.59 -1.02 -7.32
C ALA A 127 6.04 -1.64 -5.99
N ILE A 128 5.11 -2.07 -5.14
CA ILE A 128 5.44 -2.71 -3.85
C ILE A 128 5.84 -4.18 -4.05
N ARG A 129 5.12 -4.96 -4.85
CA ARG A 129 5.38 -6.39 -5.11
C ARG A 129 5.21 -6.73 -6.59
N ARG A 130 6.26 -6.46 -7.37
CA ARG A 130 6.26 -6.64 -8.84
C ARG A 130 5.94 -8.05 -9.30
N ASN A 131 6.38 -9.06 -8.56
CA ASN A 131 6.18 -10.48 -8.87
C ASN A 131 4.80 -11.02 -8.47
N TRP A 132 3.92 -10.18 -7.92
CA TRP A 132 2.59 -10.62 -7.52
C TRP A 132 1.59 -10.47 -8.66
N SER A 133 1.27 -11.61 -9.29
CA SER A 133 0.33 -11.74 -10.41
C SER A 133 -1.00 -11.02 -10.20
N LYS A 134 -1.56 -11.10 -8.99
CA LYS A 134 -2.84 -10.45 -8.65
C LYS A 134 -2.78 -8.92 -8.84
N GLY A 135 -1.63 -8.30 -8.61
CA GLY A 135 -1.42 -6.86 -8.88
C GLY A 135 -1.59 -6.53 -10.36
N HIS A 136 -0.96 -7.32 -11.23
CA HIS A 136 -1.09 -7.19 -12.69
C HIS A 136 -2.52 -7.46 -13.17
N PHE A 137 -3.21 -8.45 -12.58
CA PHE A 137 -4.62 -8.69 -12.87
C PHE A 137 -5.51 -7.49 -12.51
N ARG A 138 -5.28 -6.83 -11.35
CA ARG A 138 -5.98 -5.59 -11.00
C ARG A 138 -5.72 -4.49 -12.02
N LYS A 139 -4.46 -4.32 -12.45
CA LYS A 139 -4.07 -3.33 -13.46
C LYS A 139 -4.80 -3.58 -14.79
N ALA A 140 -4.82 -4.83 -15.24
CA ALA A 140 -5.53 -5.21 -16.45
C ALA A 140 -7.03 -4.93 -16.37
N LYS A 141 -7.70 -5.31 -15.26
CA LYS A 141 -9.12 -4.97 -15.05
C LYS A 141 -9.36 -3.47 -15.14
N ALA A 142 -8.57 -2.66 -14.45
CA ALA A 142 -8.73 -1.20 -14.48
C ALA A 142 -8.52 -0.63 -15.89
N LEU A 143 -7.50 -1.10 -16.62
CA LEU A 143 -7.25 -0.71 -18.02
C LEU A 143 -8.39 -1.12 -18.96
N LEU A 144 -9.00 -2.29 -18.75
CA LEU A 144 -10.17 -2.73 -19.49
C LEU A 144 -11.36 -1.77 -19.28
N GLY A 145 -11.62 -1.36 -18.02
CA GLY A 145 -12.66 -0.36 -17.70
C GLY A 145 -12.39 1.01 -18.33
N LEU A 146 -11.12 1.35 -18.55
CA LEU A 146 -10.68 2.56 -19.28
C LEU A 146 -10.62 2.39 -20.80
N HIS A 147 -11.05 1.25 -21.35
CA HIS A 147 -10.97 0.90 -22.77
C HIS A 147 -9.53 0.89 -23.36
N ARG A 148 -8.51 0.72 -22.51
CA ARG A 148 -7.09 0.60 -22.90
C ARG A 148 -6.71 -0.86 -23.12
N LEU A 149 -7.30 -1.47 -24.15
CA LEU A 149 -7.28 -2.92 -24.38
C LEU A 149 -5.87 -3.50 -24.57
N GLN A 150 -5.02 -2.81 -25.32
CA GLN A 150 -3.65 -3.27 -25.59
C GLN A 150 -2.82 -3.35 -24.30
N GLU A 151 -2.86 -2.30 -23.49
CA GLU A 151 -2.13 -2.24 -22.22
C GLU A 151 -2.68 -3.24 -21.20
N SER A 152 -4.00 -3.50 -21.23
CA SER A 152 -4.61 -4.56 -20.44
C SER A 152 -4.04 -5.93 -20.80
N ALA A 153 -3.95 -6.25 -22.09
CA ALA A 153 -3.37 -7.51 -22.55
C ALA A 153 -1.89 -7.62 -22.15
N ASP A 154 -1.12 -6.55 -22.25
CA ASP A 154 0.27 -6.50 -21.81
C ASP A 154 0.41 -6.76 -20.31
N ALA A 155 -0.46 -6.15 -19.49
CA ALA A 155 -0.48 -6.37 -18.05
C ALA A 155 -0.81 -7.82 -17.69
N ILE A 156 -1.79 -8.46 -18.35
CA ILE A 156 -2.08 -9.89 -18.15
C ILE A 156 -0.90 -10.76 -18.53
N ARG A 157 -0.29 -10.53 -19.71
CA ARG A 157 0.87 -11.30 -20.17
C ARG A 157 2.04 -11.22 -19.18
N LEU A 158 2.33 -10.03 -18.69
CA LEU A 158 3.36 -9.83 -17.67
C LEU A 158 2.99 -10.51 -16.35
N GLY A 159 1.75 -10.39 -15.90
CA GLY A 159 1.27 -11.05 -14.68
C GLY A 159 1.41 -12.57 -14.72
N LEU A 160 1.02 -13.19 -15.83
CA LEU A 160 1.13 -14.64 -16.05
C LEU A 160 2.59 -15.11 -16.12
N SER A 161 3.51 -14.28 -16.60
CA SER A 161 4.94 -14.63 -16.62
C SER A 161 5.53 -14.87 -15.22
N PHE A 162 4.90 -14.34 -14.16
CA PHE A 162 5.26 -14.59 -12.77
C PHE A 162 4.62 -15.86 -12.18
N GLU A 163 3.66 -16.48 -12.88
CA GLU A 163 3.02 -17.74 -12.50
C GLU A 163 3.29 -18.83 -13.55
N PRO A 164 4.55 -19.26 -13.75
CA PRO A 164 4.90 -20.25 -14.78
C PRO A 164 4.21 -21.61 -14.61
N HIS A 165 3.62 -21.88 -13.43
CA HIS A 165 2.87 -23.11 -13.14
C HIS A 165 1.34 -22.95 -13.13
N ASN A 166 0.81 -21.73 -13.29
CA ASN A 166 -0.63 -21.49 -13.35
C ASN A 166 -1.09 -21.51 -14.81
N ALA A 167 -0.95 -22.67 -15.45
CA ALA A 167 -1.27 -22.86 -16.86
C ALA A 167 -2.80 -22.83 -17.09
N VAL A 168 -3.38 -21.64 -17.23
CA VAL A 168 -4.65 -21.51 -17.95
C VAL A 168 -4.33 -21.65 -19.44
N ARG A 169 -4.27 -22.90 -19.92
CA ARG A 169 -4.23 -23.21 -21.34
C ARG A 169 -5.52 -22.70 -21.97
N PHE A 170 -5.41 -21.66 -22.79
CA PHE A 170 -6.46 -21.35 -23.76
C PHE A 170 -6.37 -22.43 -24.86
N SER A 171 -7.26 -23.40 -24.80
CA SER A 171 -7.55 -24.34 -25.89
C SER A 171 -8.61 -23.74 -26.81
#